data_AF-A0A6V7I592-F1
#
_entry.id   AF-A0A6V7I592-F1
#
_cell.length_a   1.000
_cell.length_b   1.000
_cell.length_c   1.000
_cell.angle_alpha   90.00
_cell.angle_beta   90.00
_cell.angle_gamma   90.00
#
_symmetry.space_group_name_H-M   'P 1'
#
loop_
_entity.id
_entity.type
_entity.pdbx_description
1 polymer ?
#
loop_
_entity_poly.entity_id
_entity_poly.type
_entity_poly.pdbx_seq_one_letter_code
_entity_poly.pdbx_strand_id
1 'polypeptide(L)'
;YQNDGHVRHFTRFKLTVDSQHSPNSQVSKVGSFQLYPNGQAEFDEDCVNTVSEVIDNAKSEIQVMWRSPAAGSGCVVFTAMVMESPSAWYAEDGNLVKTFCEATADNGEDDGTGCCACDEAKYS
;
A
#
# COMPACT_ATOMS: atom_id res chain seq x y z
N TYR A 1 26.71 4.27 -21.39
CA TYR A 1 25.33 4.55 -20.97
C TYR A 1 25.36 4.93 -19.51
N GLN A 2 25.34 6.24 -19.23
CA GLN A 2 25.22 6.74 -17.87
C GLN A 2 23.81 6.38 -17.37
N ASN A 3 23.72 5.58 -16.31
CA ASN A 3 22.50 5.48 -15.52
C ASN A 3 22.34 6.81 -14.79
N ASP A 4 21.67 7.75 -15.44
CA ASP A 4 21.16 8.93 -14.77
C ASP A 4 19.98 8.46 -13.91
N GLY A 5 20.17 8.46 -12.59
CA GLY A 5 19.17 8.06 -11.60
C GLY A 5 18.03 9.06 -11.51
N HIS A 6 17.36 9.32 -12.63
CA HIS A 6 16.24 10.22 -12.70
C HIS A 6 15.07 9.63 -11.90
N VAL A 7 14.74 10.30 -10.80
CA VAL A 7 13.53 9.99 -10.03
C VAL A 7 12.33 10.20 -10.96
N ARG A 8 11.56 9.12 -11.15
CA ARG A 8 10.33 9.17 -11.95
C ARG A 8 9.24 9.85 -11.13
N HIS A 9 8.39 10.62 -11.82
CA HIS A 9 7.29 11.34 -11.20
C HIS A 9 5.96 10.91 -11.82
N PHE A 10 4.94 10.79 -10.97
CA PHE A 10 3.55 10.61 -11.36
C PHE A 10 2.71 11.80 -10.90
N THR A 11 1.64 12.11 -11.62
CA THR A 11 0.69 13.17 -11.26
C THR A 11 -0.55 12.61 -10.60
N ARG A 12 -0.99 11.43 -11.04
CA ARG A 12 -2.16 10.73 -10.51
C ARG A 12 -1.82 9.32 -10.03
N PHE A 13 -2.54 8.85 -9.03
CA PHE A 13 -2.46 7.47 -8.57
C PHE A 13 -3.81 6.99 -8.05
N LYS A 14 -4.02 5.67 -8.13
CA LYS A 14 -5.02 4.99 -7.31
C LYS A 14 -4.34 3.86 -6.56
N LEU A 15 -4.65 3.71 -5.28
CA LEU A 15 -4.24 2.58 -4.47
C LEU A 15 -5.47 1.93 -3.88
N THR A 16 -5.73 0.69 -4.27
CA THR A 16 -6.90 -0.09 -3.88
C THR A 16 -6.48 -1.30 -3.07
N VAL A 17 -7.31 -1.72 -2.12
CA VAL A 17 -7.15 -3.00 -1.41
C VAL A 17 -8.40 -3.84 -1.55
N ASP A 18 -8.23 -5.08 -2.04
CA ASP A 18 -9.30 -6.02 -2.33
C ASP A 18 -9.08 -7.37 -1.63
N SER A 19 -10.15 -8.16 -1.50
CA SER A 19 -10.05 -9.56 -1.07
C SER A 19 -9.54 -10.41 -2.22
N GLN A 20 -8.52 -11.24 -1.97
CA GLN A 20 -8.01 -12.18 -2.97
C GLN A 20 -9.11 -13.16 -3.46
N HIS A 21 -10.05 -13.52 -2.58
CA HIS A 21 -11.10 -14.51 -2.86
C HIS A 21 -12.42 -13.89 -3.33
N SER A 22 -12.57 -12.57 -3.18
CA SER A 22 -13.78 -11.83 -3.53
C SER A 22 -13.43 -10.42 -3.98
N PRO A 23 -12.72 -10.28 -5.13
CA PRO A 23 -12.32 -8.97 -5.64
C PRO A 23 -13.56 -8.12 -5.96
N ASN A 24 -13.46 -6.79 -5.77
CA ASN A 24 -14.53 -5.80 -5.99
C ASN A 24 -15.74 -5.94 -5.04
N SER A 25 -15.65 -6.78 -4.00
CA SER A 25 -16.72 -6.93 -3.02
C SER A 25 -16.63 -5.83 -1.97
N GLN A 26 -17.60 -4.92 -1.98
CA GLN A 26 -17.73 -3.82 -1.02
C GLN A 26 -17.91 -4.28 0.44
N VAL A 27 -18.30 -5.54 0.65
CA VAL A 27 -18.53 -6.13 1.98
C VAL A 27 -17.34 -6.95 2.49
N SER A 28 -16.29 -7.10 1.68
CA SER A 28 -15.12 -7.88 2.08
C SER A 28 -14.34 -7.16 3.18
N LYS A 29 -13.88 -7.95 4.16
CA LYS A 29 -13.04 -7.45 5.26
C LYS A 29 -11.61 -7.30 4.78
N VAL A 30 -11.28 -6.15 4.21
CA VAL A 30 -9.95 -5.88 3.62
C VAL A 30 -9.08 -4.93 4.45
N GLY A 31 -9.57 -4.53 5.62
CA GLY A 31 -8.93 -3.52 6.46
C GLY A 31 -9.37 -2.11 6.07
N SER A 32 -8.63 -1.10 6.50
CA SER A 32 -8.97 0.29 6.18
C SER A 32 -7.72 1.16 6.05
N PHE A 33 -7.74 2.05 5.06
CA PHE A 33 -6.72 3.09 4.94
C PHE A 33 -6.89 4.16 6.03
N GLN A 34 -5.77 4.75 6.41
CA GLN A 34 -5.63 5.90 7.30
C GLN A 34 -4.65 6.86 6.64
N LEU A 35 -5.12 8.07 6.35
CA LEU A 35 -4.36 9.07 5.59
C LEU A 35 -3.53 9.94 6.54
N TYR A 36 -2.32 10.28 6.12
CA TYR A 36 -1.54 11.31 6.79
C TYR A 36 -2.12 12.70 6.46
N PRO A 37 -2.09 13.67 7.39
CA PRO A 37 -2.62 15.02 7.17
C PRO A 37 -1.61 15.88 6.37
N ASN A 38 -1.10 15.36 5.25
CA ASN A 38 -0.12 16.02 4.39
C ASN A 38 -0.70 16.52 3.05
N GLY A 39 -2.00 16.25 2.80
CA GLY A 39 -2.70 16.70 1.59
C GLY A 39 -2.25 15.99 0.30
N GLN A 40 -1.58 14.84 0.38
CA GLN A 40 -1.12 14.12 -0.81
C GLN A 40 -2.13 13.08 -1.33
N ALA A 41 -2.96 12.54 -0.44
CA ALA A 41 -3.91 11.48 -0.73
C ALA A 41 -5.28 11.77 -0.08
N GLU A 42 -6.35 11.34 -0.73
CA GLU A 42 -7.73 11.32 -0.22
C GLU A 42 -8.40 9.98 -0.48
N PHE A 43 -9.54 9.73 0.16
CA PHE A 43 -10.37 8.57 -0.14
C PHE A 43 -11.12 8.82 -1.45
N ASP A 44 -11.16 7.82 -2.32
CA ASP A 44 -11.90 7.90 -3.58
C ASP A 44 -13.42 7.88 -3.30
N GLU A 45 -14.15 8.87 -3.81
CA GLU A 45 -15.60 9.02 -3.56
C GLU A 45 -16.44 7.98 -4.30
N ASP A 46 -15.93 7.46 -5.42
CA ASP A 46 -16.63 6.52 -6.30
C ASP A 46 -16.22 5.05 -6.05
N CYS A 47 -15.10 4.83 -5.34
CA CYS A 47 -14.52 3.52 -5.15
C CYS A 47 -14.16 3.24 -3.68
N VAL A 48 -14.90 2.31 -3.07
CA VAL A 48 -14.61 1.80 -1.72
C VAL A 48 -13.23 1.17 -1.64
N ASN A 49 -12.58 1.28 -0.48
CA ASN A 49 -11.24 0.75 -0.22
C ASN A 49 -10.18 1.25 -1.20
N THR A 50 -10.35 2.46 -1.72
CA THR A 50 -9.43 3.12 -2.65
C THR A 50 -9.06 4.51 -2.15
N VAL A 51 -7.80 4.87 -2.36
CA VAL A 51 -7.29 6.22 -2.13
C VAL A 51 -6.64 6.75 -3.42
N SER A 52 -6.75 8.06 -3.64
CA SER A 52 -6.26 8.74 -4.85
C SER A 52 -5.56 10.06 -4.52
N GLU A 53 -4.98 10.70 -5.53
CA GLU A 53 -4.42 12.04 -5.38
C GLU A 53 -5.49 13.08 -5.04
N VAL A 54 -5.13 14.04 -4.19
CA VAL A 54 -5.97 15.24 -3.92
C VAL A 54 -5.85 16.26 -5.06
N ILE A 55 -4.63 16.40 -5.59
CA ILE A 55 -4.28 17.33 -6.66
C ILE A 55 -3.30 16.68 -7.62
N ASP A 56 -3.25 17.12 -8.87
CA ASP A 56 -2.49 16.50 -9.97
C ASP A 56 -1.04 17.04 -10.11
N ASN A 57 -0.45 17.56 -9.03
CA ASN A 57 0.95 17.96 -9.01
C ASN A 57 1.90 16.75 -9.14
N ALA A 58 3.10 16.97 -9.67
CA ALA A 58 4.11 15.91 -9.79
C ALA A 58 4.58 15.41 -8.41
N LYS A 59 4.57 14.09 -8.22
CA LYS A 59 4.95 13.38 -6.99
C LYS A 59 5.95 12.28 -7.34
N SER A 60 6.93 12.04 -6.48
CA SER A 60 7.83 10.86 -6.58
C SER A 60 7.43 9.74 -5.62
N GLU A 61 6.63 10.07 -4.60
CA GLU A 61 6.23 9.16 -3.53
C GLU A 61 4.91 9.66 -2.91
N ILE A 62 4.09 8.71 -2.45
CA ILE A 62 3.00 8.93 -1.50
C ILE A 62 3.11 7.88 -0.40
N GLN A 63 2.56 8.20 0.77
CA GLN A 63 2.51 7.27 1.89
C GLN A 63 1.11 7.29 2.49
N VAL A 64 0.60 6.11 2.82
CA VAL A 64 -0.64 5.93 3.56
C VAL A 64 -0.42 4.86 4.62
N MET A 65 -1.20 4.91 5.68
CA MET A 65 -1.25 3.83 6.66
C MET A 65 -2.40 2.90 6.34
N TRP A 66 -2.22 1.61 6.56
CA TRP A 66 -3.29 0.62 6.43
C TRP A 66 -3.41 -0.16 7.73
N ARG A 67 -4.63 -0.26 8.25
CA ARG A 67 -4.95 -1.13 9.36
C ARG A 67 -5.47 -2.44 8.80
N SER A 68 -4.79 -3.54 9.13
CA SER A 68 -5.19 -4.88 8.72
C SER A 68 -6.60 -5.23 9.23
N PRO A 69 -7.37 -6.05 8.48
CA PRO A 69 -8.60 -6.62 8.98
C PRO A 69 -8.34 -7.58 10.15
N ALA A 70 -9.41 -8.01 10.81
CA ALA A 70 -9.31 -9.04 11.85
C ALA A 70 -8.85 -10.39 11.26
N ALA A 71 -8.24 -11.23 12.09
CA ALA A 71 -7.85 -12.60 11.71
C ALA A 71 -9.07 -13.41 11.20
N GLY A 72 -8.81 -14.37 10.31
CA GLY A 72 -9.82 -15.10 9.54
C GLY A 72 -10.40 -14.34 8.35
N SER A 73 -9.83 -13.19 7.95
CA SER A 73 -10.28 -12.43 6.77
C SER A 73 -9.60 -12.90 5.48
N GLY A 74 -8.52 -13.68 5.60
CA GLY A 74 -7.77 -14.22 4.47
C GLY A 74 -6.83 -13.20 3.84
N CYS A 75 -6.34 -13.50 2.64
CA CYS A 75 -5.40 -12.64 1.94
C CYS A 75 -6.09 -11.44 1.30
N VAL A 76 -5.43 -10.29 1.38
CA VAL A 76 -5.80 -9.07 0.68
C VAL A 76 -4.77 -8.76 -0.41
N VAL A 77 -5.21 -8.07 -1.45
CA VAL A 77 -4.39 -7.67 -2.60
C VAL A 77 -4.42 -6.16 -2.71
N PHE A 78 -3.25 -5.54 -2.63
CA PHE A 78 -3.07 -4.15 -2.96
C PHE A 78 -2.76 -4.02 -4.44
N THR A 79 -3.45 -3.12 -5.11
CA THR A 79 -3.21 -2.77 -6.51
C THR A 79 -3.00 -1.27 -6.59
N ALA A 80 -1.91 -0.87 -7.24
CA ALA A 80 -1.61 0.52 -7.53
C ALA A 80 -1.72 0.79 -9.04
N MET A 81 -2.27 1.95 -9.37
CA MET A 81 -2.20 2.56 -10.69
C MET A 81 -1.49 3.90 -10.54
N VAL A 82 -0.54 4.21 -11.42
CA VAL A 82 0.16 5.49 -11.46
C VAL A 82 0.16 6.06 -12.88
N MET A 83 -0.05 7.37 -13.00
CA MET A 83 -0.03 8.09 -14.28
C MET A 83 1.08 9.13 -14.26
N GLU A 84 2.06 8.99 -15.16
CA GLU A 84 3.10 10.00 -15.37
C GLU A 84 2.65 11.02 -16.43
N SER A 85 1.94 10.54 -17.45
CA SER A 85 1.32 11.36 -18.50
C SER A 85 0.13 10.61 -19.11
N PRO A 86 -0.73 11.27 -19.91
CA PRO A 86 -1.86 10.60 -20.58
C PRO A 86 -1.46 9.41 -21.47
N SER A 87 -0.23 9.39 -22.00
CA SER A 87 0.30 8.28 -22.81
C SER A 87 1.22 7.33 -22.02
N ALA A 88 1.49 7.60 -20.74
CA ALA A 88 2.33 6.78 -19.88
C ALA A 88 1.65 6.57 -18.53
N TRP A 89 0.90 5.49 -18.43
CA TRP A 89 0.25 5.01 -17.21
C TRP A 89 0.60 3.54 -16.97
N TYR A 90 0.63 3.14 -15.71
CA TYR A 90 1.04 1.83 -15.26
C TYR A 90 0.03 1.32 -14.23
N ALA A 91 -0.43 0.09 -14.37
CA ALA A 91 -1.35 -0.56 -13.45
C ALA A 91 -1.09 -2.08 -13.45
N GLU A 92 -1.43 -2.75 -12.36
CA GLU A 92 -1.56 -4.22 -12.29
C GLU A 92 -0.32 -5.05 -12.68
N ASP A 93 0.85 -4.42 -12.81
CA ASP A 93 2.09 -5.09 -13.25
C ASP A 93 3.20 -5.04 -12.18
N GLY A 94 3.87 -6.19 -12.00
CA GLY A 94 5.11 -6.31 -11.23
C GLY A 94 4.97 -5.82 -9.78
N ASN A 95 5.68 -4.75 -9.45
CA ASN A 95 5.74 -4.19 -8.09
C ASN A 95 4.53 -3.33 -7.72
N LEU A 96 3.57 -3.13 -8.62
CA LEU A 96 2.33 -2.39 -8.36
C LEU A 96 1.21 -3.28 -7.79
N VAL A 97 1.47 -4.58 -7.63
CA VAL A 97 0.56 -5.53 -6.98
C VAL A 97 1.27 -6.18 -5.81
N LYS A 98 0.64 -6.16 -4.62
CA LYS A 98 1.18 -6.81 -3.43
C LYS A 98 0.09 -7.54 -2.65
N THR A 99 0.29 -8.83 -2.45
CA THR A 99 -0.59 -9.65 -1.62
C THR A 99 -0.05 -9.74 -0.19
N PHE A 100 -0.95 -9.56 0.78
CA PHE A 100 -0.67 -9.81 2.20
C PHE A 100 -1.64 -10.85 2.72
N CYS A 101 -1.12 -11.85 3.41
CA CYS A 101 -1.88 -12.92 4.03
C CYS A 101 -1.63 -12.95 5.53
N GLU A 102 -2.54 -13.58 6.26
CA GLU A 102 -2.30 -13.90 7.67
C GLU A 102 -1.06 -14.79 7.81
N ALA A 103 -0.28 -14.54 8.86
CA ALA A 103 0.87 -15.38 9.15
C ALA A 103 0.41 -16.80 9.48
N THR A 104 0.96 -17.79 8.78
CA THR A 104 0.83 -19.19 9.15
C THR A 104 1.89 -19.53 10.20
N ALA A 105 1.64 -20.53 11.05
CA ALA A 105 2.60 -21.00 12.05
C ALA A 105 3.95 -21.45 11.45
N ASP A 106 3.98 -21.71 10.14
CA ASP A 106 5.16 -22.17 9.38
C ASP A 106 5.99 -21.00 8.81
N ASN A 107 5.44 -19.77 8.75
CA ASN A 107 6.17 -18.57 8.33
C ASN A 107 6.99 -17.95 9.48
N GLY A 108 7.19 -18.71 10.56
CA GLY A 108 7.81 -18.27 11.81
C GLY A 108 8.59 -19.40 12.48
N GLU A 109 9.45 -20.09 11.73
CA GLU A 109 10.73 -20.48 12.34
C GLU A 109 11.51 -19.20 12.60
N ASP A 110 11.20 -18.56 13.73
CA ASP A 110 12.12 -17.70 14.44
C ASP A 110 13.33 -18.59 14.78
N ASP A 111 14.35 -18.59 13.93
CA ASP A 111 15.63 -19.32 14.11
C ASP A 111 16.42 -18.80 15.33
N GLY A 112 15.76 -18.23 16.34
CA GLY A 112 16.34 -17.80 17.61
C GLY A 112 17.54 -16.86 17.49
N THR A 113 17.81 -16.32 16.30
CA THR A 113 19.03 -15.60 16.00
C THR A 113 18.71 -14.11 15.92
N GLY A 114 18.54 -13.53 17.11
CA GLY A 114 18.88 -12.13 17.36
C GLY A 114 17.77 -11.10 17.14
N CYS A 115 16.64 -11.21 17.85
CA CYS A 115 15.87 -10.01 18.17
C CYS A 115 16.66 -9.17 19.19
N CYS A 116 17.45 -8.23 18.69
CA CYS A 116 18.25 -7.30 19.51
C CYS A 116 17.48 -6.00 19.80
N ALA A 117 16.20 -6.11 20.15
CA ALA A 117 15.40 -4.98 20.62
C ALA A 117 15.56 -4.82 22.15
N CYS A 118 16.79 -4.61 22.60
CA CYS A 118 17.11 -4.22 23.96
C CYS A 118 17.73 -2.83 23.93
N ASP A 119 16.89 -1.80 23.85
CA ASP A 119 17.20 -0.51 24.46
C ASP A 119 15.88 0.12 24.92
N GLU A 120 15.59 -0.11 26.20
CA GLU A 120 14.56 0.60 26.94
C GLU A 120 14.85 2.10 26.87
N ALA A 121 13.95 2.87 26.27
CA ALA A 121 14.04 4.32 26.34
C ALA A 121 13.81 4.78 27.79
N LYS A 122 14.88 5.18 28.48
CA LYS A 122 14.79 5.98 29.71
C LYS A 122 14.64 7.46 29.33
N TYR A 123 13.52 8.06 29.75
CA TYR A 123 13.42 9.52 29.85
C TYR A 123 13.95 9.93 31.24
N SER A 124 14.99 10.75 31.25
CA SER A 124 15.48 11.48 32.44
C SER A 124 14.69 12.77 32.65
#